data_AF-A0A496DMM0-F1
#
_entry.id   AF-A0A496DMM0-F1
#
_cell.length_a   1.000
_cell.length_b   1.000
_cell.length_c   1.000
_cell.angle_alpha   90.00
_cell.angle_beta   90.00
_cell.angle_gamma   90.00
#
_symmetry.space_group_name_H-M   'P 1'
#
loop_
_entity.id
_entity.type
_entity.pdbx_description
1 polymer ?
#
loop_
_entity_poly.entity_id
_entity_poly.type
_entity_poly.pdbx_seq_one_letter_code
_entity_poly.pdbx_strand_id
1 'polypeptide(L)'
;MFQFVFFIFVCDLIVITMQIYTFLVISKLFYNLFGYIFKHILYMADFQENNVSRNLKEYFNKNGLTQQAVANMLGITQAAVSSLLRGKPFGKRSAKIWSDLFGFNYSWLLTGEGEMFKTTEKVIIEHATPDMIRETASEAFEYQLNKLFKDKIIAPYSLIEEKEEEIRALNREIGKLENEIERLKNDFRKEIERAPQDHTIQDFNRISDKLLKDDSFVRAINNPDSESFKVEHKGAGFIATPLSKEEKKKITDQHKKRQVKGRSFTMPDKESKA
;
A
#
# COMPACT_ATOMS: atom_id res chain seq x y z
N MET A 1 67.27 -11.57 -64.47
CA MET A 1 65.87 -11.08 -64.45
C MET A 1 65.10 -11.61 -63.24
N PHE A 2 65.05 -12.93 -62.99
CA PHE A 2 64.34 -13.53 -61.85
C PHE A 2 64.75 -13.01 -60.46
N GLN A 3 66.05 -12.87 -60.17
CA GLN A 3 66.52 -12.34 -58.88
C GLN A 3 66.05 -10.90 -58.60
N PHE A 4 65.93 -10.07 -59.64
CA PHE A 4 65.50 -8.68 -59.50
C PHE A 4 63.99 -8.58 -59.23
N VAL A 5 63.19 -9.37 -59.93
CA VAL A 5 61.73 -9.46 -59.70
C VAL A 5 61.43 -10.02 -58.30
N PHE A 6 62.20 -11.03 -57.87
CA PHE A 6 62.09 -11.58 -56.52
C PHE A 6 62.41 -10.54 -55.44
N PHE A 7 63.45 -9.72 -55.65
CA PHE A 7 63.82 -8.66 -54.71
C PHE A 7 62.72 -7.60 -54.57
N ILE A 8 62.10 -7.19 -55.67
CA ILE A 8 60.96 -6.26 -55.66
C ILE A 8 59.78 -6.85 -54.88
N PHE A 9 59.42 -8.11 -55.14
CA PHE A 9 58.34 -8.79 -54.42
C PHE A 9 58.59 -8.88 -52.91
N VAL A 10 59.83 -9.15 -52.50
CA VAL A 10 60.21 -9.22 -51.09
C VAL A 10 60.15 -7.83 -50.45
N CYS A 11 60.63 -6.79 -51.12
CA CYS A 11 60.53 -5.42 -50.63
C CYS A 11 59.07 -4.97 -50.45
N ASP A 12 58.20 -5.24 -51.43
CA ASP A 12 56.78 -4.87 -51.36
C ASP A 12 56.07 -5.61 -50.21
N LEU A 13 56.38 -6.90 -50.02
CA LEU A 13 55.83 -7.68 -48.90
C LEU A 13 56.27 -7.12 -47.54
N ILE A 14 57.52 -6.68 -47.41
CA ILE A 14 58.03 -6.02 -46.18
C ILE A 14 57.31 -4.69 -45.94
N VAL A 15 57.11 -3.88 -46.98
CA VAL A 15 56.37 -2.62 -46.85
C VAL A 15 54.93 -2.85 -46.42
N ILE A 16 54.24 -3.83 -47.02
CA ILE A 16 52.85 -4.20 -46.67
C ILE A 16 52.77 -4.68 -45.22
N THR A 17 53.68 -5.56 -44.79
CA THR A 17 53.70 -6.07 -43.41
C THR A 17 53.97 -4.98 -42.38
N MET A 18 54.85 -4.02 -42.69
CA MET A 18 55.08 -2.84 -41.83
C MET A 18 53.85 -1.93 -41.73
N GLN A 19 53.13 -1.74 -42.85
CA GLN A 19 51.91 -0.93 -42.87
C GLN A 19 50.76 -1.57 -42.08
N ILE A 20 50.63 -2.90 -42.16
CA ILE A 20 49.64 -3.66 -41.37
C ILE A 20 49.99 -3.60 -39.88
N TYR A 21 51.27 -3.76 -39.52
CA TYR A 21 51.72 -3.67 -38.14
C TYR A 21 51.44 -2.29 -37.53
N THR A 22 51.75 -1.22 -38.26
CA THR A 22 51.45 0.16 -37.81
C THR A 22 49.96 0.39 -37.65
N PHE A 23 49.13 -0.09 -38.59
CA PHE A 23 47.67 -0.01 -38.46
C PHE A 23 47.16 -0.74 -37.20
N LEU A 24 47.67 -1.94 -36.92
CA LEU A 24 47.29 -2.71 -35.73
C LEU A 24 47.66 -2.00 -34.43
N VAL A 25 48.85 -1.40 -34.36
CA VAL A 25 49.30 -0.62 -33.19
C VAL A 25 48.42 0.62 -32.97
N ILE A 26 48.14 1.38 -34.02
CA ILE A 26 47.29 2.58 -33.94
C ILE A 26 45.87 2.20 -33.53
N SER A 27 45.31 1.14 -34.11
CA SER A 27 43.99 0.62 -33.75
C SER A 27 43.95 0.25 -32.26
N LYS A 28 44.96 -0.46 -31.74
CA LYS A 28 45.03 -0.83 -30.32
C LYS A 28 45.13 0.37 -29.39
N LEU A 29 45.94 1.37 -29.76
CA LEU A 29 46.04 2.64 -29.03
C LEU A 29 44.70 3.38 -29.04
N PHE A 30 44.00 3.40 -30.17
CA PHE A 30 42.70 4.03 -30.31
C PHE A 30 41.64 3.34 -29.45
N TYR A 31 41.60 2.00 -29.43
CA TYR A 31 40.68 1.25 -28.56
C TYR A 31 40.94 1.48 -27.07
N ASN A 32 42.21 1.54 -26.65
CA ASN A 32 42.56 1.81 -25.26
C ASN A 32 42.20 3.26 -24.86
N LEU A 33 42.49 4.23 -25.73
CA LEU A 33 42.18 5.64 -25.51
C LEU A 33 40.67 5.87 -25.51
N PHE A 34 39.96 5.34 -26.50
CA PHE A 34 38.51 5.40 -26.59
C PHE A 34 37.86 4.67 -25.40
N GLY A 35 38.40 3.53 -24.97
CA GLY A 35 37.94 2.82 -23.78
C GLY A 35 38.11 3.65 -22.51
N TYR A 36 39.22 4.36 -22.34
CA TYR A 36 39.43 5.25 -21.20
C TYR A 36 38.49 6.46 -21.24
N ILE A 37 38.36 7.10 -22.40
CA ILE A 37 37.46 8.25 -22.61
C ILE A 37 36.00 7.82 -22.39
N PHE A 38 35.57 6.69 -22.98
CA PHE A 38 34.23 6.15 -22.82
C PHE A 38 33.95 5.76 -21.38
N LYS A 39 34.91 5.10 -20.70
CA LYS A 39 34.80 4.79 -19.26
C LYS A 39 34.66 6.08 -18.45
N HIS A 40 35.47 7.10 -18.71
CA HIS A 40 35.39 8.39 -18.01
C HIS A 40 34.07 9.13 -18.28
N ILE A 41 33.57 9.10 -19.52
CA ILE A 41 32.25 9.67 -19.89
C ILE A 41 31.12 8.90 -19.19
N LEU A 42 31.20 7.57 -19.12
CA LEU A 42 30.21 6.74 -18.41
C LEU A 42 30.25 7.00 -16.90
N TYR A 43 31.44 7.15 -16.31
CA TYR A 43 31.63 7.51 -14.91
C TYR A 43 31.13 8.93 -14.60
N MET A 44 31.31 9.89 -15.51
CA MET A 44 30.77 11.25 -15.38
C MET A 44 29.25 11.30 -15.57
N ALA A 45 28.68 10.42 -16.38
CA ALA A 45 27.23 10.25 -16.52
C ALA A 45 26.57 9.68 -15.25
N ASP A 46 27.33 8.96 -14.42
CA ASP A 46 26.87 8.41 -13.13
C ASP A 46 27.13 9.36 -11.93
N PHE A 47 27.91 10.43 -12.14
CA PHE A 47 28.19 11.46 -11.12
C PHE A 47 27.26 12.67 -11.25
N GLN A 48 25.96 12.42 -11.16
CA GLN A 48 24.98 13.44 -10.80
C GLN A 48 24.43 13.08 -9.42
N GLU A 49 25.22 13.33 -8.37
CA GLU A 49 24.62 13.40 -7.04
C GLU A 49 23.73 14.64 -7.01
N ASN A 50 22.46 14.42 -7.37
CA ASN A 50 21.39 15.42 -7.41
C ASN A 50 21.50 16.32 -6.18
N ASN A 51 21.89 17.57 -6.41
CA ASN A 51 22.01 18.59 -5.37
C ASN A 51 20.74 18.69 -4.50
N VAL A 52 19.57 18.44 -5.08
CA VAL A 52 18.29 18.28 -4.39
C VAL A 52 18.36 17.22 -3.29
N SER A 53 18.77 16.00 -3.63
CA SER A 53 18.80 14.86 -2.70
C SER A 53 19.80 15.07 -1.57
N ARG A 54 20.96 15.67 -1.86
CA ARG A 54 21.97 16.02 -0.84
C ARG A 54 21.43 17.09 0.12
N ASN A 55 20.89 18.20 -0.41
CA ASN A 55 20.38 19.30 0.40
C ASN A 55 19.19 18.87 1.27
N LEU A 56 18.31 18.01 0.75
CA LEU A 56 17.21 17.44 1.53
C LEU A 56 17.69 16.56 2.69
N LYS A 57 18.73 15.73 2.47
CA LYS A 57 19.33 14.93 3.55
C LYS A 57 19.91 15.82 4.64
N GLU A 58 20.66 16.86 4.25
CA GLU A 58 21.24 17.80 5.21
C GLU A 58 20.15 18.52 6.02
N TYR A 59 19.09 18.99 5.35
CA TYR A 59 17.96 19.62 6.01
C TYR A 59 17.30 18.68 7.02
N PHE A 60 17.01 17.43 6.65
CA PHE A 60 16.38 16.48 7.57
C PHE A 60 17.28 16.10 8.74
N ASN A 61 18.58 15.90 8.48
CA ASN A 61 19.54 15.62 9.55
C ASN A 61 19.64 16.77 10.55
N LYS A 62 19.71 18.03 10.08
CA LYS A 62 19.74 19.23 10.94
C LYS A 62 18.48 19.37 11.80
N ASN A 63 17.33 18.98 11.26
CA ASN A 63 16.04 19.05 11.97
C ASN A 63 15.72 17.78 12.79
N GLY A 64 16.64 16.81 12.87
CA GLY A 64 16.42 15.56 13.61
C GLY A 64 15.31 14.68 13.03
N LEU A 65 14.98 14.84 11.74
CA LEU A 65 13.89 14.13 11.08
C LEU A 65 14.39 12.80 10.48
N THR A 66 13.80 11.70 10.93
CA THR A 66 14.06 10.38 10.34
C THR A 66 13.27 10.21 9.03
N GLN A 67 13.75 9.35 8.13
CA GLN A 67 13.04 9.06 6.88
C GLN A 67 11.62 8.49 7.12
N GLN A 68 11.42 7.77 8.23
CA GLN A 68 10.10 7.27 8.63
C GLN A 68 9.19 8.41 9.11
N ALA A 69 9.71 9.38 9.86
CA ALA A 69 8.94 10.55 10.28
C ALA A 69 8.49 11.39 9.07
N VAL A 70 9.40 11.65 8.13
CA VAL A 70 9.07 12.36 6.88
C VAL A 70 8.02 11.59 6.07
N ALA A 71 8.15 10.26 5.98
CA ALA A 71 7.18 9.40 5.31
C ALA A 71 5.78 9.50 5.92
N ASN A 72 5.71 9.47 7.26
CA ASN A 72 4.45 9.63 8.00
C ASN A 72 3.81 11.00 7.76
N MET A 73 4.60 12.09 7.77
CA MET A 73 4.08 13.44 7.50
C MET A 73 3.55 13.61 6.07
N LEU A 74 4.20 12.96 5.10
CA LEU A 74 3.82 13.01 3.68
C LEU A 74 2.71 12.02 3.31
N GLY A 75 2.38 11.07 4.18
CA GLY A 75 1.45 9.97 3.88
C GLY A 75 1.96 9.02 2.80
N ILE A 76 3.28 8.83 2.68
CA ILE A 76 3.92 7.92 1.73
C ILE A 76 4.77 6.87 2.44
N THR A 77 5.26 5.86 1.73
CA THR A 77 6.13 4.83 2.33
C THR A 77 7.55 5.36 2.57
N GLN A 78 8.22 4.85 3.59
CA GLN A 78 9.62 5.17 3.86
C GLN A 78 10.54 4.82 2.68
N ALA A 79 10.25 3.72 1.97
CA ALA A 79 10.97 3.35 0.75
C ALA A 79 10.86 4.42 -0.35
N ALA A 80 9.69 5.06 -0.50
CA ALA A 80 9.50 6.15 -1.46
C ALA A 80 10.35 7.37 -1.09
N VAL A 81 10.35 7.80 0.17
CA VAL A 81 11.24 8.88 0.66
C VAL A 81 12.69 8.52 0.41
N SER A 82 13.10 7.31 0.77
CA SER A 82 14.46 6.82 0.59
C SER A 82 14.90 6.84 -0.87
N SER A 83 13.99 6.51 -1.80
CA SER A 83 14.28 6.57 -3.24
C SER A 83 14.52 8.00 -3.75
N LEU A 84 13.75 8.98 -3.26
CA LEU A 84 13.92 10.40 -3.60
C LEU A 84 15.24 10.95 -3.03
N LEU A 85 15.58 10.59 -1.79
CA LEU A 85 16.85 10.97 -1.18
C LEU A 85 18.06 10.25 -1.81
N ARG A 86 17.86 9.16 -2.56
CA ARG A 86 18.91 8.51 -3.34
C ARG A 86 19.09 9.09 -4.75
N GLY A 87 18.32 10.12 -5.12
CA GLY A 87 18.46 10.76 -6.43
C GLY A 87 17.35 10.46 -7.41
N LYS A 88 16.27 9.78 -7.02
CA LYS A 88 15.11 9.66 -7.92
C LYS A 88 14.50 11.05 -8.16
N PRO A 89 14.21 11.45 -9.42
CA PRO A 89 13.64 12.76 -9.70
C PRO A 89 12.24 12.89 -9.10
N PHE A 90 11.89 14.11 -8.69
CA PHE A 90 10.55 14.41 -8.19
C PHE A 90 9.53 14.45 -9.32
N GLY A 91 8.40 13.78 -9.12
CA GLY A 91 7.22 13.99 -9.96
C GLY A 91 6.50 15.27 -9.57
N LYS A 92 5.77 15.90 -10.51
CA LYS A 92 5.01 17.15 -10.29
C LYS A 92 4.12 17.11 -9.03
N ARG A 93 3.44 15.99 -8.79
CA ARG A 93 2.57 15.83 -7.60
C ARG A 93 3.37 15.76 -6.30
N SER A 94 4.45 14.97 -6.29
CA SER A 94 5.34 14.84 -5.13
C SER A 94 6.03 16.18 -4.82
N ALA A 95 6.55 16.88 -5.83
CA ALA A 95 7.16 18.20 -5.63
C ALA A 95 6.18 19.21 -5.01
N LYS A 96 4.90 19.19 -5.41
CA LYS A 96 3.88 20.08 -4.84
C LYS A 96 3.63 19.79 -3.36
N ILE A 97 3.41 18.51 -3.01
CA ILE A 97 3.16 18.11 -1.62
C ILE A 97 4.36 18.48 -0.72
N TRP A 98 5.58 18.25 -1.20
CA TRP A 98 6.80 18.59 -0.45
C TRP A 98 6.99 20.11 -0.32
N SER A 99 6.65 20.86 -1.38
CA SER A 99 6.67 22.33 -1.37
C SER A 99 5.66 22.93 -0.39
N ASP A 100 4.47 22.33 -0.29
CA ASP A 100 3.40 22.80 0.59
C ASP A 100 3.70 22.45 2.06
N LEU A 101 4.24 21.26 2.32
CA LEU A 101 4.50 20.78 3.69
C LEU A 101 5.77 21.38 4.32
N PHE A 102 6.85 21.51 3.55
CA PHE A 102 8.16 21.94 4.07
C PHE A 102 8.58 23.35 3.61
N GLY A 103 7.77 24.02 2.78
CA GLY A 103 8.10 25.35 2.26
C GLY A 103 9.20 25.36 1.20
N PHE A 104 9.55 24.20 0.63
CA PHE A 104 10.55 24.11 -0.44
C PHE A 104 10.05 24.77 -1.73
N ASN A 105 10.99 25.23 -2.54
CA ASN A 105 10.69 25.75 -3.87
C ASN A 105 10.30 24.59 -4.81
N TYR A 106 9.13 24.70 -5.43
CA TYR A 106 8.59 23.70 -6.36
C TYR A 106 9.49 23.48 -7.58
N SER A 107 9.96 24.56 -8.19
CA SER A 107 10.82 24.52 -9.38
C SER A 107 12.17 23.89 -9.05
N TRP A 108 12.73 24.23 -7.89
CA TRP A 108 13.97 23.64 -7.38
C TRP A 108 13.84 22.13 -7.16
N LEU A 109 12.73 21.64 -6.58
CA LEU A 109 12.52 20.20 -6.40
C LEU A 109 12.50 19.42 -7.72
N LEU A 110 12.03 20.04 -8.81
CA LEU A 110 11.94 19.40 -10.13
C LEU A 110 13.23 19.47 -10.94
N THR A 111 13.99 20.55 -10.79
CA THR A 111 15.12 20.88 -11.67
C THR A 111 16.48 20.83 -10.97
N GLY A 112 16.49 21.00 -9.65
CA GLY A 112 17.70 21.24 -8.86
C GLY A 112 18.27 22.64 -8.99
N GLU A 113 17.66 23.53 -9.77
CA GLU A 113 18.16 24.87 -10.00
C GLU A 113 17.44 25.91 -9.12
N GLY A 114 18.20 26.91 -8.66
CA GLY A 114 17.69 28.00 -7.81
C GLY A 114 17.75 27.72 -6.30
N GLU A 115 17.02 28.53 -5.53
CA GLU A 115 16.98 28.44 -4.07
C GLU A 115 16.11 27.27 -3.59
N MET A 116 16.56 26.58 -2.54
CA MET A 116 15.86 25.43 -1.96
C MET A 116 14.51 25.81 -1.34
N PHE A 117 14.42 26.99 -0.72
CA PHE A 117 13.21 27.50 -0.11
C PHE A 117 12.55 28.53 -1.02
N LYS A 118 11.23 28.71 -0.86
CA LYS A 118 10.56 29.85 -1.47
C LYS A 118 11.18 31.12 -0.90
N THR A 119 11.74 31.98 -1.75
CA THR A 119 12.13 33.32 -1.34
C THR A 119 10.85 34.05 -0.96
N THR A 120 10.55 34.08 0.34
CA THR A 120 9.58 35.05 0.85
C THR A 120 10.25 36.39 0.68
N GLU A 121 9.89 37.15 -0.35
CA GLU A 121 10.28 38.55 -0.44
C GLU A 121 9.97 39.18 0.91
N LYS A 122 11.02 39.59 1.63
CA LYS A 122 10.86 40.62 2.65
C LYS A 122 10.37 41.83 1.87
N VAL A 123 9.06 42.04 1.85
CA VAL A 123 8.51 43.31 1.40
C VAL A 123 8.99 44.34 2.42
N ILE A 124 10.12 45.00 2.13
CA ILE A 124 10.49 46.23 2.83
C ILE A 124 9.51 47.25 2.29
N ILE A 125 8.36 47.41 2.95
CA ILE A 125 7.38 48.44 2.56
C ILE A 125 7.94 49.77 3.08
N GLU A 126 8.83 50.40 2.34
CA GLU A 126 9.48 51.67 2.73
C GLU A 126 8.48 52.83 2.89
N HIS A 127 7.20 52.62 2.54
CA HIS A 127 6.14 53.64 2.59
C HIS A 127 4.83 53.20 3.25
N ALA A 128 4.80 52.06 3.96
CA ALA A 128 3.59 51.68 4.68
C ALA A 128 3.48 52.50 5.98
N THR A 129 2.46 53.36 6.06
CA THR A 129 2.11 53.97 7.34
C THR A 129 1.61 52.86 8.29
N PRO A 130 1.88 52.98 9.60
CA PRO A 130 1.39 52.01 10.59
C PRO A 130 -0.12 51.75 10.51
N ASP A 131 -0.90 52.75 10.08
CA ASP A 131 -2.36 52.62 9.93
C ASP A 131 -2.76 51.72 8.77
N MET A 132 -2.10 51.82 7.61
CA MET A 132 -2.35 50.94 6.47
C MET A 132 -1.99 49.48 6.78
N ILE A 133 -0.91 49.27 7.54
CA ILE A 133 -0.52 47.95 8.02
C ILE A 133 -1.59 47.39 8.96
N ARG A 134 -2.08 48.22 9.89
CA ARG A 134 -3.12 47.81 10.85
C ARG A 134 -4.43 47.44 10.16
N GLU A 135 -4.85 48.21 9.17
CA GLU A 135 -6.08 47.97 8.40
C GLU A 135 -5.95 46.69 7.54
N THR A 136 -4.88 46.58 6.75
CA THR A 136 -4.62 45.40 5.91
C THR A 136 -4.45 44.13 6.76
N ALA A 137 -3.78 44.23 7.91
CA ALA A 137 -3.61 43.12 8.84
C ALA A 137 -4.95 42.74 9.50
N SER A 138 -5.80 43.72 9.83
CA SER A 138 -7.15 43.46 10.37
C SER A 138 -7.99 42.71 9.34
N GLU A 139 -8.00 43.17 8.08
CA GLU A 139 -8.75 42.52 7.00
C GLU A 139 -8.26 41.09 6.74
N ALA A 140 -6.94 40.89 6.68
CA ALA A 140 -6.37 39.56 6.48
C ALA A 140 -6.69 38.61 7.65
N PHE A 141 -6.64 39.12 8.88
CA PHE A 141 -7.00 38.37 10.07
C PHE A 141 -8.50 38.06 10.14
N GLU A 142 -9.36 39.02 9.81
CA GLU A 142 -10.81 38.84 9.72
C GLU A 142 -11.20 37.80 8.67
N TYR A 143 -10.57 37.84 7.49
CA TYR A 143 -10.76 36.82 6.46
C TYR A 143 -10.38 35.43 6.98
N GLN A 144 -9.24 35.32 7.68
CA GLN A 144 -8.78 34.06 8.25
C GLN A 144 -9.72 33.58 9.36
N LEU A 145 -10.18 34.45 10.26
CA LEU A 145 -11.16 34.12 11.28
C LEU A 145 -12.49 33.65 10.68
N ASN A 146 -13.02 34.38 9.70
CA ASN A 146 -14.26 34.02 9.01
C ASN A 146 -14.13 32.66 8.31
N LYS A 147 -12.98 32.38 7.71
CA LYS A 147 -12.70 31.05 7.14
C LYS A 147 -12.72 29.97 8.22
N LEU A 148 -12.07 30.19 9.36
CA LEU A 148 -12.04 29.22 10.45
C LEU A 148 -13.43 28.98 11.08
N PHE A 149 -14.29 30.00 11.17
CA PHE A 149 -15.68 29.86 11.57
C PHE A 149 -16.48 29.06 10.54
N LYS A 150 -16.32 29.36 9.25
CA LYS A 150 -16.99 28.64 8.15
C LYS A 150 -16.59 27.16 8.10
N ASP A 151 -15.30 26.90 8.30
CA ASP A 151 -14.73 25.55 8.33
C ASP A 151 -15.04 24.83 9.65
N LYS A 152 -15.79 25.46 10.57
CA LYS A 152 -16.18 24.95 11.90
C LYS A 152 -15.00 24.51 12.76
N ILE A 153 -13.82 25.09 12.51
CA ILE A 153 -12.60 24.81 13.27
C ILE A 153 -12.66 25.56 14.61
N ILE A 154 -13.24 26.76 14.60
CA ILE A 154 -13.48 27.57 15.79
C ILE A 154 -14.98 27.89 15.90
N ALA A 155 -15.48 27.98 17.13
CA ALA A 155 -16.83 28.43 17.43
C ALA A 155 -16.78 29.48 18.55
N PRO A 156 -17.75 30.42 18.62
CA PRO A 156 -17.83 31.36 19.72
C PRO A 156 -18.04 30.63 21.04
N TYR A 157 -17.41 31.13 22.11
CA TYR A 157 -17.42 30.48 23.42
C TYR A 157 -18.84 30.23 23.97
N SER A 158 -19.77 31.15 23.72
CA SER A 158 -21.18 31.02 24.13
C SER A 158 -21.90 29.80 23.54
N LEU A 159 -21.60 29.43 22.29
CA LEU A 159 -22.18 28.24 21.66
C LEU A 159 -21.54 26.95 22.17
N ILE A 160 -20.25 27.01 22.54
CA ILE A 160 -19.52 25.87 23.12
C ILE A 160 -20.09 25.56 24.51
N GLU A 161 -20.32 26.56 25.35
CA GLU A 161 -20.89 26.39 26.70
C GLU A 161 -22.28 25.73 26.67
N GLU A 162 -23.18 26.20 25.79
CA GLU A 162 -24.51 25.60 25.59
C GLU A 162 -24.40 24.14 25.10
N LYS A 163 -23.50 23.86 24.16
CA LYS A 163 -23.28 22.50 23.65
C LYS A 163 -22.62 21.59 24.69
N GLU A 164 -21.76 22.10 25.54
CA GLU A 164 -21.19 21.36 26.66
C GLU A 164 -22.24 21.02 27.71
N GLU A 165 -23.20 21.91 27.97
CA GLU A 165 -24.36 21.62 28.80
C GLU A 165 -25.23 20.50 28.21
N GLU A 166 -25.49 20.56 26.90
CA GLU A 166 -26.23 19.51 26.19
C GLU A 166 -25.50 18.15 26.27
N ILE A 167 -24.18 18.13 26.09
CA ILE A 167 -23.36 16.92 26.26
C ILE A 167 -23.45 16.39 27.70
N ARG A 168 -23.39 17.28 28.69
CA ARG A 168 -23.55 16.89 30.11
C ARG A 168 -24.92 16.29 30.39
N ALA A 169 -25.98 16.84 29.80
CA ALA A 169 -27.33 16.30 29.94
C ALA A 169 -27.48 14.92 29.30
N LEU A 170 -27.02 14.77 28.06
CA LEU A 170 -27.08 13.51 27.31
C LEU A 170 -26.28 12.40 27.98
N ASN A 171 -25.06 12.69 28.47
CA ASN A 171 -24.26 11.70 29.17
C ASN A 171 -24.92 11.20 30.47
N ARG A 172 -25.68 12.04 31.17
CA ARG A 172 -26.47 11.62 32.33
C ARG A 172 -27.61 10.69 31.93
N GLU A 173 -28.24 10.93 30.79
CA GLU A 173 -29.32 10.10 30.26
C GLU A 173 -28.81 8.75 29.77
N ILE A 174 -27.69 8.72 29.05
CA ILE A 174 -26.99 7.48 28.66
C ILE A 174 -26.74 6.61 29.89
N GLY A 175 -26.19 7.18 30.97
CA GLY A 175 -25.96 6.43 32.21
C GLY A 175 -27.24 5.89 32.86
N LYS A 176 -28.38 6.59 32.76
CA LYS A 176 -29.66 6.07 33.27
C LYS A 176 -30.15 4.88 32.44
N LEU A 177 -30.11 5.00 31.12
CA LEU A 177 -30.54 3.95 30.19
C LEU A 177 -29.65 2.70 30.30
N GLU A 178 -28.33 2.88 30.47
CA GLU A 178 -27.39 1.78 30.68
C GLU A 178 -27.74 0.98 31.95
N ASN A 179 -28.02 1.69 33.06
CA ASN A 179 -28.46 1.07 34.30
C ASN A 179 -29.80 0.32 34.14
N GLU A 180 -30.72 0.85 33.35
CA GLU A 180 -32.02 0.22 33.09
C GLU A 180 -31.88 -1.04 32.23
N ILE A 181 -31.05 -0.99 31.19
CA ILE A 181 -30.69 -2.16 30.38
C ILE A 181 -30.06 -3.25 31.26
N GLU A 182 -29.18 -2.88 32.17
CA GLU A 182 -28.52 -3.85 33.07
C GLU A 182 -29.52 -4.49 34.04
N ARG A 183 -30.44 -3.71 34.62
CA ARG A 183 -31.51 -4.25 35.47
C ARG A 183 -32.40 -5.22 34.70
N LEU A 184 -32.90 -4.83 33.53
CA LEU A 184 -33.76 -5.67 32.70
C LEU A 184 -33.06 -6.97 32.28
N LYS A 185 -31.77 -6.91 31.93
CA LYS A 185 -30.97 -8.11 31.62
C LYS A 185 -30.86 -9.05 32.82
N ASN A 186 -30.65 -8.50 34.02
CA ASN A 186 -30.55 -9.29 35.24
C ASN A 186 -31.90 -9.89 35.64
N ASP A 187 -32.99 -9.15 35.46
CA ASP A 187 -34.33 -9.66 35.72
C ASP A 187 -34.71 -10.76 34.73
N PHE A 188 -34.43 -10.57 33.44
CA PHE A 188 -34.61 -11.60 32.42
C PHE A 188 -33.78 -12.86 32.70
N ARG A 189 -32.52 -12.70 33.14
CA ARG A 189 -31.68 -13.83 33.55
C ARG A 189 -32.30 -14.60 34.72
N LYS A 190 -32.77 -13.90 35.75
CA LYS A 190 -33.45 -14.52 36.89
C LYS A 190 -34.77 -15.18 36.50
N GLU A 191 -35.49 -14.63 35.53
CA GLU A 191 -36.72 -15.24 34.98
C GLU A 191 -36.42 -16.56 34.27
N ILE A 192 -35.34 -16.63 33.48
CA ILE A 192 -34.85 -17.87 32.84
C ILE A 192 -34.44 -18.90 33.89
N GLU A 193 -33.74 -18.48 34.95
CA GLU A 193 -33.30 -19.38 36.03
C GLU A 193 -34.46 -19.91 36.87
N ARG A 194 -35.57 -19.17 36.97
CA ARG A 194 -36.81 -19.59 37.66
C ARG A 194 -37.78 -20.36 36.77
N ALA A 195 -37.62 -20.29 35.45
CA ALA A 195 -38.45 -21.08 34.54
C ALA A 195 -38.27 -22.57 34.87
N PRO A 196 -39.37 -23.34 35.03
CA PRO A 196 -39.26 -24.77 35.26
C PRO A 196 -38.43 -25.36 34.12
N GLN A 197 -37.36 -26.10 34.45
CA GLN A 197 -36.59 -26.89 33.49
C GLN A 197 -37.56 -27.92 32.90
N ASP A 198 -38.20 -27.56 31.80
CA ASP A 198 -39.22 -28.37 31.18
C ASP A 198 -38.54 -29.63 30.65
N HIS A 199 -38.84 -30.75 31.31
CA HIS A 199 -38.48 -32.13 30.99
C HIS A 199 -38.52 -32.50 29.49
N THR A 200 -39.25 -31.74 28.67
CA THR A 200 -39.26 -31.81 27.21
C THR A 200 -37.89 -31.59 26.54
N ILE A 201 -37.02 -30.74 27.10
CA ILE A 201 -35.67 -30.48 26.51
C ILE A 201 -34.69 -31.62 26.81
N GLN A 202 -34.82 -32.29 27.97
CA GLN A 202 -34.01 -33.46 28.29
C GLN A 202 -34.38 -34.66 27.41
N ASP A 203 -35.67 -34.83 27.11
CA ASP A 203 -36.14 -35.88 26.21
C ASP A 203 -35.69 -35.65 24.76
N PHE A 204 -35.67 -34.41 24.29
CA PHE A 204 -35.16 -34.09 22.95
C PHE A 204 -33.68 -34.46 22.79
N ASN A 205 -32.84 -34.11 23.79
CA ASN A 205 -31.41 -34.45 23.76
C ASN A 205 -31.19 -35.98 23.81
N ARG A 206 -32.00 -36.70 24.60
CA ARG A 206 -31.97 -38.17 24.67
C ARG A 206 -32.42 -38.85 23.37
N ILE A 207 -33.37 -38.26 22.65
CA ILE A 207 -33.84 -38.72 21.34
C ILE A 207 -32.77 -38.44 20.29
N SER A 208 -32.17 -37.24 20.29
CA SER A 208 -31.07 -36.85 19.41
C SER A 208 -29.89 -37.82 19.52
N ASP A 209 -29.47 -38.15 20.75
CA ASP A 209 -28.36 -39.10 20.98
C ASP A 209 -28.67 -40.53 20.53
N LYS A 210 -29.94 -40.93 20.52
CA LYS A 210 -30.37 -42.23 19.97
C LYS A 210 -30.37 -42.23 18.44
N LEU A 211 -30.81 -41.13 17.82
CA LEU A 211 -30.80 -40.97 16.36
C LEU A 211 -29.38 -40.82 15.80
N LEU A 212 -28.47 -40.17 16.53
CA LEU A 212 -27.08 -39.97 16.09
C LEU A 212 -26.24 -41.27 16.13
N LYS A 213 -26.68 -42.28 16.89
CA LYS A 213 -26.04 -43.60 16.96
C LYS A 213 -26.60 -44.59 15.93
N ASP A 214 -27.72 -44.26 15.29
CA ASP A 214 -28.35 -45.10 14.29
C ASP A 214 -27.78 -44.77 12.90
N ASP A 215 -26.58 -45.28 12.63
CA ASP A 215 -25.88 -45.18 11.34
C ASP A 215 -26.59 -45.93 10.20
N SER A 216 -27.84 -46.38 10.39
CA SER A 216 -28.65 -47.06 9.38
C SER A 216 -28.87 -46.19 8.14
N PHE A 217 -29.09 -44.88 8.33
CA PHE A 217 -29.25 -43.93 7.21
C PHE A 217 -27.93 -43.67 6.47
N VAL A 218 -26.82 -43.54 7.21
CA VAL A 218 -25.48 -43.35 6.63
C VAL A 218 -25.02 -44.60 5.88
N ARG A 219 -25.33 -45.80 6.40
CA ARG A 219 -25.10 -47.07 5.70
C ARG A 219 -25.98 -47.23 4.46
N ALA A 220 -27.23 -46.77 4.49
CA ALA A 220 -28.11 -46.78 3.33
C ALA A 220 -27.61 -45.85 2.20
N ILE A 221 -27.12 -44.65 2.54
CA ILE A 221 -26.57 -43.68 1.57
C ILE A 221 -25.24 -44.16 0.98
N ASN A 222 -24.38 -44.78 1.80
CA ASN A 222 -23.05 -45.21 1.36
C ASN A 222 -23.02 -46.65 0.79
N ASN A 223 -24.18 -47.27 0.56
CA ASN A 223 -24.25 -48.57 -0.08
C ASN A 223 -23.87 -48.47 -1.57
N PRO A 224 -22.75 -49.06 -2.02
CA PRO A 224 -22.28 -48.94 -3.41
C PRO A 224 -23.21 -49.63 -4.42
N ASP A 225 -24.08 -50.54 -3.95
CA ASP A 225 -25.07 -51.23 -4.78
C ASP A 225 -26.40 -50.46 -4.88
N SER A 226 -26.52 -49.29 -4.25
CA SER A 226 -27.69 -48.43 -4.39
C SER A 226 -27.78 -47.86 -5.81
N GLU A 227 -28.94 -48.01 -6.45
CA GLU A 227 -29.21 -47.39 -7.75
C GLU A 227 -29.22 -45.87 -7.59
N SER A 228 -28.18 -45.22 -8.10
CA SER A 228 -28.10 -43.76 -8.16
C SER A 228 -28.94 -43.26 -9.33
N PHE A 229 -29.84 -42.31 -9.08
CA PHE A 229 -30.75 -41.73 -10.08
C PHE A 229 -30.38 -40.28 -10.39
N LYS A 230 -30.42 -39.92 -11.68
CA LYS A 230 -30.27 -38.55 -12.16
C LYS A 230 -31.66 -37.96 -12.24
N VAL A 231 -31.85 -36.88 -11.50
CA VAL A 231 -33.13 -36.16 -11.49
C VAL A 231 -33.02 -34.96 -12.43
N GLU A 232 -33.80 -34.98 -13.50
CA GLU A 232 -33.88 -33.88 -14.48
C GLU A 232 -35.24 -33.20 -14.43
N HIS A 233 -35.24 -31.88 -14.57
CA HIS A 233 -36.46 -31.08 -14.63
C HIS A 233 -37.03 -31.16 -16.05
N LYS A 234 -38.27 -31.66 -16.21
CA LYS A 234 -38.98 -31.62 -17.50
C LYS A 234 -40.38 -31.03 -17.28
N GLY A 235 -40.59 -29.82 -17.80
CA GLY A 235 -41.83 -29.06 -17.55
C GLY A 235 -41.99 -28.71 -16.07
N ALA A 236 -43.20 -28.88 -15.53
CA ALA A 236 -43.53 -28.59 -14.13
C ALA A 236 -43.16 -29.70 -13.12
N GLY A 237 -42.45 -30.75 -13.55
CA GLY A 237 -42.09 -31.89 -12.70
C GLY A 237 -40.67 -32.41 -12.90
N PHE A 238 -40.24 -33.26 -11.97
CA PHE A 238 -38.93 -33.91 -11.97
C PHE A 238 -39.06 -35.37 -12.41
N ILE A 239 -38.14 -35.82 -13.27
CA ILE A 239 -38.03 -37.22 -13.68
C ILE A 239 -36.70 -37.77 -13.16
N ALA A 240 -36.78 -38.87 -12.41
CA ALA A 240 -35.60 -39.60 -11.92
C ALA A 240 -35.30 -40.78 -12.87
N THR A 241 -34.09 -40.83 -13.41
CA THR A 241 -33.64 -41.90 -14.33
C THR A 241 -32.37 -42.56 -13.77
N PRO A 242 -32.21 -43.90 -13.79
CA PRO A 242 -30.99 -44.52 -13.26
C PRO A 242 -29.73 -44.02 -13.98
N LEU A 243 -28.68 -43.69 -13.24
CA LEU A 243 -27.39 -43.30 -13.83
C LEU A 243 -26.72 -44.48 -14.52
N SER A 244 -26.15 -44.23 -15.70
CA SER A 244 -25.31 -45.22 -16.39
C SER A 244 -23.96 -45.42 -15.67
N LYS A 245 -23.31 -46.57 -15.90
CA LYS A 245 -22.03 -46.92 -15.26
C LYS A 245 -20.92 -45.89 -15.52
N GLU A 246 -20.92 -45.24 -16.67
CA GLU A 246 -19.92 -44.23 -17.05
C GLU A 246 -20.13 -42.89 -16.32
N GLU A 247 -21.38 -42.52 -16.08
CA GLU A 247 -21.73 -41.29 -15.34
C GLU A 247 -21.41 -41.43 -13.85
N LYS A 248 -21.65 -42.61 -13.26
CA LYS A 248 -21.24 -42.91 -11.87
C LYS A 248 -19.73 -42.76 -11.68
N LYS A 249 -18.93 -43.19 -12.68
CA LYS A 249 -17.46 -43.06 -12.66
C LYS A 249 -17.00 -41.60 -12.71
N LYS A 250 -17.59 -40.78 -13.60
CA LYS A 250 -17.26 -39.34 -13.71
C LYS A 250 -17.51 -38.57 -12.41
N ILE A 251 -18.62 -38.85 -11.71
CA ILE A 251 -18.96 -38.20 -10.44
C ILE A 251 -17.94 -38.56 -9.34
N THR A 252 -17.55 -39.83 -9.29
CA THR A 252 -16.54 -40.32 -8.34
C THR A 252 -15.18 -39.64 -8.53
N ASP A 253 -14.74 -39.48 -9.78
CA ASP A 253 -13.48 -38.82 -10.11
C ASP A 253 -13.50 -37.32 -9.78
N GLN A 254 -14.65 -36.66 -9.96
CA GLN A 254 -14.84 -35.26 -9.59
C GLN A 254 -14.80 -35.05 -8.07
N HIS A 255 -15.37 -35.99 -7.30
CA HIS A 255 -15.37 -35.93 -5.84
C HIS A 255 -13.96 -36.10 -5.25
N LYS A 256 -13.14 -37.00 -5.81
CA LYS A 256 -11.72 -37.15 -5.45
C LYS A 256 -10.93 -35.86 -5.69
N LYS A 257 -11.13 -35.18 -6.82
CA LYS A 257 -10.47 -33.88 -7.11
C LYS A 257 -10.84 -32.79 -6.09
N ARG A 258 -12.09 -32.77 -5.61
CA ARG A 258 -12.55 -31.77 -4.62
C ARG A 258 -11.95 -32.01 -3.23
N GLN A 259 -11.78 -33.26 -2.80
CA GLN A 259 -11.17 -33.57 -1.50
C GLN A 259 -9.69 -33.22 -1.42
N VAL A 260 -8.95 -33.25 -2.53
CA VAL A 260 -7.53 -32.84 -2.56
C VAL A 260 -7.36 -31.34 -2.31
N LYS A 261 -8.33 -30.51 -2.72
CA LYS A 261 -8.26 -29.03 -2.58
C LYS A 261 -8.56 -28.52 -1.17
N GLY A 262 -9.24 -29.31 -0.34
CA GLY A 262 -9.62 -28.92 1.03
C GLY A 262 -8.54 -29.13 2.10
N ARG A 263 -7.40 -29.75 1.78
CA ARG A 263 -6.37 -30.15 2.76
C ARG A 263 -5.30 -29.08 3.07
N SER A 264 -5.39 -27.88 2.49
CA SER A 264 -4.39 -26.79 2.61
C SER A 264 -4.92 -25.57 3.40
N PHE A 265 -5.54 -25.79 4.56
CA PHE A 265 -5.89 -24.70 5.48
C PHE A 265 -5.28 -24.96 6.86
N THR A 266 -4.08 -24.43 7.10
CA THR A 266 -3.46 -24.36 8.42
C THR A 266 -3.85 -23.05 9.10
N MET A 267 -4.52 -23.13 10.25
CA MET A 267 -4.81 -21.97 11.11
C MET A 267 -3.51 -21.44 11.74
N PRO A 268 -3.32 -20.10 11.85
CA PRO A 268 -2.19 -19.54 12.59
C PRO A 268 -2.47 -19.54 14.10
N ASP A 269 -1.48 -19.95 14.88
CA ASP A 269 -1.51 -20.01 16.34
C ASP A 269 -1.77 -18.62 16.95
N LYS A 270 -2.70 -18.57 17.91
CA LYS A 270 -2.94 -17.37 18.73
C LYS A 270 -1.87 -17.30 19.81
N GLU A 271 -0.93 -16.35 19.67
CA GLU A 271 -0.02 -15.96 20.73
C GLU A 271 -0.78 -15.49 21.98
N SER A 272 -0.49 -16.13 23.11
CA SER A 272 -0.85 -15.67 24.45
C SER A 272 -0.03 -14.43 24.79
N LYS A 273 -0.69 -13.32 25.13
CA LYS A 273 -0.07 -12.24 25.90
C LYS A 273 -0.61 -12.28 27.32
N ALA A 274 0.30 -12.59 28.24
CA ALA A 274 0.24 -12.15 29.62
C ALA A 274 0.59 -10.66 29.71
#